data_AF-A0A126UY19-F1
#
_entry.id   AF-A0A126UY19-F1
#
_cell.length_a   1.000
_cell.length_b   1.000
_cell.length_c   1.000
_cell.angle_alpha   90.00
_cell.angle_beta   90.00
_cell.angle_gamma   90.00
#
_symmetry.space_group_name_H-M   'P 1'
#
loop_
_entity.id
_entity.type
_entity.pdbx_description
1 polymer ?
#
loop_
_entity_poly.entity_id
_entity_poly.type
_entity_poly.pdbx_seq_one_letter_code
_entity_poly.pdbx_strand_id
1 'polypeptide(L)'
;MFSTFTAIGGMFMAAIGFLLGRFYAESERILAEKRKAYLDFLSELPPLNDMYLDTTEEEFLAALKPATKRLPSLIFYADKSVLLAWGVLQQRYLEAHNELTPESPALAPAYQALATAQNDLVLEMKRDAFQFSIFNYSGKSRVPDQLEIASK
;
A
#
# COMPACT_ATOMS: atom_id res chain seq x y z
N MET A 1 -23.40 -51.18 -11.89
CA MET A 1 -23.77 -50.18 -10.86
C MET A 1 -22.54 -49.59 -10.18
N PHE A 2 -21.63 -50.38 -9.59
CA PHE A 2 -20.43 -49.87 -8.91
C PHE A 2 -19.51 -49.01 -9.82
N SER A 3 -19.30 -49.43 -11.08
CA SER A 3 -18.49 -48.69 -12.07
C SER A 3 -19.08 -47.32 -12.45
N THR A 4 -20.41 -47.22 -12.48
CA THR A 4 -21.12 -45.97 -12.78
C THR A 4 -20.97 -44.98 -11.62
N PHE A 5 -21.06 -45.45 -10.37
CA PHE A 5 -20.81 -44.61 -9.19
C PHE A 5 -19.37 -44.10 -9.12
N THR A 6 -18.37 -44.94 -9.43
CA THR A 6 -16.98 -44.50 -9.50
C THR A 6 -16.72 -43.49 -10.62
N ALA A 7 -17.36 -43.66 -11.79
CA ALA A 7 -17.23 -42.71 -12.90
C ALA A 7 -17.87 -41.35 -12.57
N ILE A 8 -19.07 -41.35 -11.98
CA ILE A 8 -19.75 -40.13 -11.53
C ILE A 8 -18.94 -39.44 -10.43
N GLY A 9 -18.43 -40.19 -9.44
CA GLY A 9 -17.56 -39.66 -8.39
C GLY A 9 -16.27 -39.04 -8.94
N GLY A 10 -15.63 -39.70 -9.91
CA GLY A 10 -14.45 -39.17 -10.60
C GLY A 10 -14.75 -37.88 -11.36
N MET A 11 -15.90 -37.80 -12.04
CA MET A 11 -16.35 -36.59 -12.73
C MET A 11 -16.60 -35.44 -11.77
N PHE A 12 -17.23 -35.68 -10.61
CA PHE A 12 -17.42 -34.66 -9.57
C PHE A 12 -16.09 -34.16 -9.00
N MET A 13 -15.15 -35.06 -8.70
CA MET A 13 -13.83 -34.67 -8.19
C MET A 13 -13.03 -33.87 -9.23
N ALA A 14 -13.11 -34.24 -10.51
CA ALA A 14 -12.49 -33.50 -11.60
C ALA A 14 -13.11 -32.09 -11.76
N ALA A 15 -14.43 -31.98 -11.66
CA ALA A 15 -15.13 -30.69 -11.72
C ALA A 15 -14.74 -29.78 -10.55
N ILE A 16 -14.68 -30.32 -9.33
CA ILE A 16 -14.24 -29.58 -8.14
C ILE A 16 -12.78 -29.13 -8.30
N GLY A 17 -11.89 -30.04 -8.72
CA GLY A 17 -10.48 -29.71 -8.96
C GLY A 17 -10.30 -28.60 -10.00
N PHE A 18 -11.07 -28.65 -11.10
CA PHE A 18 -11.06 -27.60 -12.11
C PHE A 18 -11.53 -26.24 -11.55
N LEU A 19 -12.63 -26.22 -10.78
CA LEU A 19 -13.15 -24.99 -10.19
C LEU A 19 -12.18 -24.39 -9.17
N LEU A 20 -11.60 -25.22 -8.30
CA LEU A 20 -10.59 -24.78 -7.33
C LEU A 20 -9.34 -24.25 -8.02
N GLY A 21 -8.85 -24.93 -9.06
CA GLY A 21 -7.72 -24.48 -9.85
C GLY A 21 -7.97 -23.13 -10.52
N ARG A 22 -9.17 -22.94 -11.09
CA ARG A 22 -9.57 -21.66 -11.69
C ARG A 22 -9.68 -20.54 -10.65
N PHE A 23 -10.29 -20.82 -9.50
CA PHE A 23 -10.41 -19.86 -8.40
C PHE A 23 -9.04 -19.43 -7.87
N TYR A 24 -8.12 -20.38 -7.71
CA TYR A 24 -6.75 -20.10 -7.30
C TYR A 24 -6.01 -19.23 -8.33
N ALA A 25 -6.08 -19.58 -9.62
CA ALA A 25 -5.43 -18.81 -10.68
C ALA A 25 -5.95 -17.37 -10.76
N GLU A 26 -7.27 -17.18 -10.61
CA GLU A 26 -7.88 -15.84 -10.62
C GLU A 26 -7.50 -15.02 -9.38
N SER A 27 -7.44 -15.68 -8.21
CA SER A 27 -7.01 -15.04 -6.97
C SER A 27 -5.55 -14.58 -7.04
N GLU A 28 -4.66 -15.41 -7.57
CA GLU A 28 -3.25 -15.04 -7.79
C GLU A 28 -3.10 -13.89 -8.79
N ARG A 29 -3.95 -13.84 -9.84
CA ARG A 29 -3.98 -12.71 -10.78
C ARG A 29 -4.33 -11.41 -10.06
N ILE A 30 -5.40 -11.40 -9.26
CA ILE A 30 -5.83 -10.22 -8.51
C ILE A 30 -4.76 -9.79 -7.50
N LEU A 31 -4.13 -10.73 -6.79
CA LEU A 31 -3.04 -10.43 -5.86
C LEU A 31 -1.81 -9.87 -6.58
N ALA A 32 -1.50 -10.35 -7.78
CA ALA A 32 -0.43 -9.80 -8.61
C ALA A 32 -0.73 -8.36 -9.06
N GLU A 33 -1.96 -8.08 -9.47
CA GLU A 33 -2.40 -6.73 -9.83
C GLU A 33 -2.34 -5.78 -8.63
N LYS A 34 -2.77 -6.22 -7.45
CA LYS A 34 -2.63 -5.47 -6.18
C LYS A 34 -1.17 -5.14 -5.86
N ARG A 35 -0.28 -6.13 -5.92
CA ARG A 35 1.17 -5.92 -5.71
C ARG A 35 1.76 -4.93 -6.70
N LYS A 36 1.36 -5.02 -7.97
CA LYS A 36 1.79 -4.08 -8.99
C LYS A 36 1.30 -2.66 -8.70
N ALA A 37 0.04 -2.50 -8.32
CA ALA A 37 -0.53 -1.19 -7.97
C ALA A 37 0.23 -0.54 -6.81
N TYR A 38 0.69 -1.32 -5.83
CA TYR A 38 1.50 -0.80 -4.71
C TYR A 38 2.89 -0.38 -5.14
N LEU A 39 3.58 -1.19 -5.95
CA LEU A 39 4.90 -0.83 -6.46
C LEU A 39 4.82 0.41 -7.36
N ASP A 40 3.84 0.47 -8.25
CA ASP A 40 3.60 1.63 -9.11
C ASP A 40 3.35 2.88 -8.24
N PHE A 41 2.50 2.78 -7.21
CA PHE A 41 2.25 3.89 -6.29
C PHE A 41 3.51 4.35 -5.55
N LEU A 42 4.27 3.42 -4.96
CA LEU A 42 5.49 3.73 -4.21
C LEU A 42 6.58 4.34 -5.08
N SER A 43 6.66 3.93 -6.36
CA SER A 43 7.64 4.48 -7.30
C SER A 43 7.38 5.93 -7.70
N GLU A 44 6.16 6.41 -7.50
CA GLU A 44 5.70 7.75 -7.85
C GLU A 44 5.71 8.69 -6.62
N LEU A 45 6.13 8.19 -5.45
CA LEU A 45 6.30 9.02 -4.26
C LEU A 45 7.52 9.93 -4.42
N PRO A 46 7.41 11.19 -3.99
CA PRO A 46 8.55 12.09 -4.03
C PRO A 46 9.68 11.66 -3.09
N PRO A 47 10.94 11.95 -3.45
CA PRO A 47 12.10 11.64 -2.62
C PRO A 47 12.02 12.36 -1.27
N LEU A 48 12.46 11.68 -0.21
CA LEU A 48 12.31 12.15 1.17
C LEU A 48 13.17 13.37 1.53
N ASN A 49 14.36 13.49 0.96
CA ASN A 49 15.36 14.47 1.41
C ASN A 49 15.46 15.68 0.47
N ASP A 50 15.28 15.46 -0.84
CA ASP A 50 15.65 16.44 -1.87
C ASP A 50 14.51 17.40 -2.23
N MET A 51 13.28 17.13 -1.77
CA MET A 51 12.06 17.87 -2.11
C MET A 51 11.81 19.15 -1.30
N TYR A 52 12.66 19.47 -0.32
CA TYR A 52 12.40 20.52 0.66
C TYR A 52 13.53 21.56 0.75
N LEU A 53 14.49 21.46 -0.16
CA LEU A 53 15.56 22.44 -0.33
C LEU A 53 15.07 23.42 -1.42
N ASP A 54 14.51 24.56 -1.00
CA ASP A 54 14.12 25.67 -1.90
C ASP A 54 12.93 25.43 -2.84
N THR A 55 11.97 24.61 -2.44
CA THR A 55 10.80 24.28 -3.28
C THR A 55 9.58 25.14 -2.91
N THR A 56 8.92 25.74 -3.89
CA THR A 56 7.65 26.47 -3.67
C THR A 56 6.50 25.51 -3.35
N GLU A 57 5.41 26.02 -2.75
CA GLU A 57 4.21 25.20 -2.48
C GLU A 57 3.63 24.57 -3.76
N GLU A 58 3.67 25.30 -4.89
CA GLU A 58 3.21 24.80 -6.18
C GLU A 58 4.05 23.64 -6.71
N GLU A 59 5.37 23.72 -6.57
CA GLU A 59 6.30 22.65 -6.95
C GLU A 59 6.17 21.43 -6.03
N PHE A 60 5.95 21.65 -4.73
CA PHE A 60 5.66 20.59 -3.78
C PHE A 60 4.37 19.83 -4.14
N LEU A 61 3.27 20.55 -4.42
CA LEU A 61 2.02 19.95 -4.87
C LEU A 61 2.16 19.26 -6.23
N ALA A 62 2.97 19.81 -7.14
CA ALA A 62 3.25 19.21 -8.44
C ALA A 62 3.99 17.88 -8.29
N ALA A 63 4.87 17.73 -7.32
CA ALA A 63 5.61 16.49 -7.07
C ALA A 63 4.78 15.40 -6.38
N LEU A 64 3.75 15.75 -5.61
CA LEU A 64 2.79 14.78 -5.08
C LEU A 64 1.74 14.35 -6.12
N LYS A 65 1.54 15.13 -7.18
CA LYS A 65 0.54 14.88 -8.23
C LYS A 65 0.64 13.49 -8.88
N PRO A 66 1.82 12.94 -9.20
CA PRO A 66 1.95 11.58 -9.75
C PRO A 66 1.37 10.52 -8.81
N ALA A 67 1.74 10.55 -7.53
CA ALA A 67 1.18 9.64 -6.51
C ALA A 67 -0.35 9.82 -6.38
N THR A 68 -0.85 11.06 -6.36
CA THR A 68 -2.29 11.35 -6.29
C THR A 68 -3.05 10.80 -7.50
N LYS A 69 -2.47 10.79 -8.69
CA LYS A 69 -3.08 10.16 -9.88
C LYS A 69 -3.20 8.64 -9.77
N ARG A 70 -2.35 8.00 -8.97
CA ARG A 70 -2.41 6.54 -8.68
C ARG A 70 -3.36 6.20 -7.54
N LEU A 71 -3.81 7.19 -6.77
CA LEU A 71 -4.69 7.01 -5.62
C LEU A 71 -5.98 6.22 -5.93
N PRO A 72 -6.67 6.38 -7.07
CA PRO A 72 -7.85 5.56 -7.38
C PRO A 72 -7.54 4.06 -7.47
N SER A 73 -6.37 3.70 -8.02
CA SER A 73 -5.93 2.30 -8.06
C SER A 73 -5.59 1.79 -6.67
N LEU A 74 -4.95 2.63 -5.83
CA LEU A 74 -4.69 2.30 -4.44
C LEU A 74 -6.00 2.04 -3.69
N ILE A 75 -6.97 2.95 -3.76
CA ILE A 75 -8.28 2.83 -3.09
C ILE A 75 -9.01 1.55 -3.50
N PHE A 76 -8.91 1.14 -4.76
CA PHE A 76 -9.60 -0.05 -5.25
C PHE A 76 -9.05 -1.34 -4.66
N TYR A 77 -7.72 -1.44 -4.50
CA TYR A 77 -7.06 -2.67 -4.05
C TYR A 77 -6.72 -2.70 -2.57
N ALA A 78 -6.63 -1.53 -1.93
CA ALA A 78 -6.02 -1.40 -0.62
C ALA A 78 -6.97 -1.62 0.55
N ASP A 79 -6.44 -2.28 1.58
CA ASP A 79 -7.08 -2.35 2.87
C ASP A 79 -7.09 -0.96 3.56
N LYS A 80 -8.03 -0.81 4.50
CA LYS A 80 -8.22 0.44 5.26
C LYS A 80 -6.92 0.93 5.92
N SER A 81 -6.08 0.04 6.46
CA SER A 81 -4.85 0.43 7.15
C SER A 81 -3.81 1.05 6.22
N VAL A 82 -3.75 0.59 4.97
CA VAL A 82 -2.89 1.18 3.94
C VAL A 82 -3.37 2.61 3.59
N LEU A 83 -4.68 2.81 3.47
CA LEU A 83 -5.25 4.13 3.20
C LEU A 83 -5.01 5.11 4.35
N LEU A 84 -5.10 4.63 5.60
CA LEU A 84 -4.77 5.43 6.78
C LEU A 84 -3.27 5.75 6.82
N ALA A 85 -2.40 4.78 6.51
CA ALA A 85 -0.95 5.00 6.45
C ALA A 85 -0.58 6.06 5.40
N TRP A 86 -1.26 6.03 4.23
CA TRP A 86 -1.12 7.04 3.21
C TRP A 86 -1.53 8.42 3.72
N GLY A 87 -2.68 8.53 4.41
CA GLY A 87 -3.12 9.79 5.02
C GLY A 87 -2.11 10.36 6.01
N VAL A 88 -1.52 9.50 6.86
CA VAL A 88 -0.46 9.91 7.80
C VAL A 88 0.78 10.39 7.04
N LEU A 89 1.20 9.65 6.01
CA LEU A 89 2.34 10.05 5.19
C LEU A 89 2.11 11.41 4.52
N GLN A 90 0.92 11.64 3.98
CA GLN A 90 0.55 12.93 3.38
C GLN A 90 0.59 14.08 4.40
N GLN A 91 0.14 13.85 5.63
CA GLN A 91 0.27 14.83 6.72
C GLN A 91 1.74 15.14 7.02
N ARG A 92 2.59 14.11 7.11
CA ARG A 92 4.03 14.30 7.34
C ARG A 92 4.72 15.02 6.18
N TYR A 93 4.29 14.81 4.94
CA TYR A 93 4.76 15.59 3.78
C TYR A 93 4.48 17.09 3.96
N LEU A 94 3.27 17.45 4.42
CA LEU A 94 2.87 18.84 4.66
C LEU A 94 3.60 19.47 5.86
N GLU A 95 3.75 18.72 6.96
CA GLU A 95 4.50 19.17 8.13
C GLU A 95 5.98 19.40 7.78
N ALA A 96 6.59 18.45 7.06
CA ALA A 96 7.96 18.56 6.58
C ALA A 96 8.13 19.78 5.68
N HIS A 97 7.20 20.07 4.77
CA HIS A 97 7.27 21.26 3.93
C HIS A 97 7.22 22.58 4.72
N ASN A 98 6.46 22.62 5.82
CA ASN A 98 6.33 23.83 6.64
C ASN A 98 7.52 24.04 7.61
N GLU A 99 8.15 22.96 8.07
CA GLU A 99 9.19 23.01 9.10
C GLU A 99 10.61 22.98 8.54
N LEU A 100 10.82 22.36 7.38
CA LEU A 100 12.14 22.17 6.79
C LEU A 100 12.54 23.37 5.94
N THR A 101 13.82 23.69 6.05
CA THR A 101 14.50 24.74 5.30
C THR A 101 15.82 24.19 4.73
N PRO A 102 16.46 24.87 3.76
CA PRO A 102 17.75 24.44 3.22
C PRO A 102 18.87 24.26 4.26
N GLU A 103 18.78 24.98 5.37
CA GLU A 103 19.75 24.91 6.48
C GLU A 103 19.40 23.84 7.52
N SER A 104 18.28 23.12 7.33
CA SER A 104 17.84 22.11 8.28
C SER A 104 18.82 20.94 8.33
N PRO A 105 19.15 20.43 9.53
CA PRO A 105 20.09 19.33 9.67
C PRO A 105 19.53 18.05 9.01
N ALA A 106 20.40 17.23 8.43
CA ALA A 106 20.02 15.99 7.75
C ALA A 106 19.25 14.98 8.64
N LEU A 107 19.33 15.13 9.97
CA LEU A 107 18.60 14.32 10.95
C LEU A 107 17.47 15.10 11.65
N ALA A 108 16.93 16.16 11.02
CA ALA A 108 15.82 16.90 11.58
C ALA A 108 14.63 15.97 11.92
N PRO A 109 13.92 16.22 13.03
CA PRO A 109 12.78 15.39 13.43
C PRO A 109 11.73 15.20 12.34
N ALA A 110 11.47 16.23 11.52
CA ALA A 110 10.52 16.15 10.42
C ALA A 110 10.94 15.14 9.33
N TYR A 111 12.23 15.09 8.96
CA TYR A 111 12.74 14.06 8.03
C TYR A 111 12.59 12.65 8.62
N GLN A 112 12.88 12.48 9.91
CA GLN A 112 12.71 11.19 10.59
C GLN A 112 11.25 10.75 10.65
N ALA A 113 10.33 11.69 10.93
CA ALA A 113 8.90 11.43 10.97
C ALA A 113 8.37 11.04 9.58
N LEU A 114 8.80 11.73 8.52
CA LEU A 114 8.43 11.42 7.14
C LEU A 114 8.95 10.03 6.72
N ALA A 115 10.23 9.73 6.99
CA ALA A 115 10.81 8.43 6.71
C ALA A 115 10.12 7.29 7.49
N THR A 116 9.73 7.55 8.74
CA THR A 116 8.97 6.60 9.55
C THR A 116 7.59 6.35 8.94
N ALA A 117 6.87 7.40 8.57
CA ALA A 117 5.55 7.27 7.94
C ALA A 117 5.61 6.52 6.60
N GLN A 118 6.66 6.76 5.79
CA GLN A 118 6.83 6.00 4.54
C GLN A 118 7.13 4.52 4.82
N ASN A 119 7.96 4.22 5.81
CA ASN A 119 8.21 2.84 6.23
C ASN A 119 6.95 2.14 6.72
N ASP A 120 6.12 2.83 7.52
CA ASP A 120 4.86 2.28 8.01
C ASP A 120 3.87 2.02 6.86
N LEU A 121 3.79 2.91 5.86
CA LEU A 121 3.02 2.67 4.64
C LEU A 121 3.49 1.41 3.91
N VAL A 122 4.80 1.26 3.70
CA VAL A 122 5.39 0.08 3.04
C VAL A 122 5.09 -1.19 3.83
N LEU A 123 5.14 -1.14 5.16
CA LEU A 123 4.83 -2.28 6.03
C LEU A 123 3.36 -2.68 5.95
N GLU A 124 2.43 -1.73 5.95
CA GLU A 124 1.01 -2.02 5.79
C GLU A 124 0.70 -2.57 4.39
N MET A 125 1.29 -1.99 3.34
CA MET A 125 1.17 -2.51 1.98
C MET A 125 1.69 -3.94 1.87
N LYS A 126 2.82 -4.25 2.52
CA LYS A 126 3.35 -5.62 2.59
C LYS A 126 2.40 -6.55 3.34
N ARG A 127 1.88 -6.12 4.50
CA ARG A 127 0.95 -6.92 5.30
C ARG A 127 -0.28 -7.32 4.50
N ASP A 128 -0.81 -6.36 3.77
CA ASP A 128 -2.01 -6.52 2.96
C ASP A 128 -1.75 -7.35 1.69
N ALA A 129 -0.67 -7.05 0.95
CA ALA A 129 -0.30 -7.79 -0.25
C ALA A 129 0.05 -9.27 -0.01
N PHE A 130 0.51 -9.60 1.20
CA PHE A 130 0.92 -10.94 1.59
C PHE A 130 0.01 -11.56 2.65
N GLN A 131 -1.25 -11.10 2.79
CA GLN A 131 -2.16 -11.56 3.85
C GLN A 131 -2.30 -13.09 3.97
N PHE A 132 -2.22 -13.82 2.86
CA PHE A 132 -2.33 -15.29 2.80
C PHE A 132 -0.97 -16.01 2.78
N SER A 133 0.13 -15.27 2.84
CA SER A 133 1.48 -15.82 2.81
C SER A 133 1.96 -16.22 4.22
N ILE A 134 2.69 -17.33 4.29
CA ILE A 134 3.40 -17.73 5.51
C ILE A 134 4.51 -16.73 5.90
N PHE A 135 4.97 -15.90 4.94
CA PHE A 135 5.98 -14.87 5.15
C PHE A 135 5.37 -13.51 5.52
N ASN A 136 4.06 -13.47 5.81
CA ASN A 136 3.40 -12.23 6.17
C ASN A 136 3.93 -11.68 7.50
N TYR A 137 4.04 -10.36 7.59
CA TYR A 137 4.30 -9.70 8.87
C TYR A 137 3.00 -9.59 9.65
N SER A 138 2.88 -10.35 10.75
CA SER A 138 1.68 -10.42 11.59
C SER A 138 1.73 -9.50 12.82
N GLY A 139 2.66 -8.54 12.86
CA GLY A 139 2.74 -7.58 13.95
C GLY A 139 1.53 -6.63 14.02
N LYS A 140 1.39 -5.94 15.16
CA LYS A 140 0.38 -4.89 15.32
C LYS A 140 0.56 -3.81 14.25
N SER A 141 -0.55 -3.30 13.73
CA SER A 141 -0.52 -2.11 12.88
C SER A 141 0.09 -0.96 13.65
N ARG A 142 0.89 -0.15 12.96
CA ARG A 142 1.54 1.05 13.52
C ARG A 142 0.79 2.34 13.18
N VAL A 143 -0.30 2.20 12.43
CA VAL A 143 -1.11 3.30 11.94
C VAL A 143 -2.23 3.57 12.94
N PRO A 144 -2.59 4.83 13.19
CA PRO A 144 -3.72 5.17 14.03
C PRO A 144 -5.05 4.66 13.45
N ASP A 145 -6.03 4.41 14.31
CA ASP A 145 -7.36 3.90 13.91
C ASP A 145 -8.19 4.93 13.12
N GLN A 146 -7.85 6.22 13.28
CA GLN A 146 -8.46 7.37 12.62
C GLN A 146 -7.39 8.42 12.30
N LEU A 147 -7.58 9.17 11.21
CA LEU A 147 -6.75 10.33 10.93
C LEU A 147 -7.17 11.48 11.85
N GLU A 148 -6.22 12.05 12.56
CA GLU A 148 -6.43 13.29 13.30
C GLU A 148 -6.53 14.42 12.26
N ILE A 149 -7.75 14.80 11.90
CA ILE A 149 -7.98 16.01 11.10
C ILE A 149 -7.98 17.16 12.11
N ALA A 150 -6.87 17.89 12.19
CA ALA A 150 -6.85 19.13 12.95
C ALA A 150 -7.86 20.11 12.34
N SER A 151 -9.02 20.28 13.01
CA SER A 151 -9.94 21.37 12.67
C SER A 151 -9.28 22.69 13.08
N LYS A 152 -8.67 23.37 12.11
CA LYS A 152 -8.35 24.79 12.24
C LYS A 152 -9.49 25.60 11.63
#